data_AF-A0A2P6QJS1-F1
#
_entry.id   AF-A0A2P6QJS1-F1
#
_cell.length_a   1.000
_cell.length_b   1.000
_cell.length_c   1.000
_cell.angle_alpha   90.00
_cell.angle_beta   90.00
_cell.angle_gamma   90.00
#
_symmetry.space_group_name_H-M   'P 1'
#
loop_
_entity.id
_entity.type
_entity.pdbx_description
1 polymer ?
#
loop_
_entity_poly.entity_id
_entity_poly.type
_entity_poly.pdbx_seq_one_letter_code
_entity_poly.pdbx_strand_id
1 'polypeptide(L)'
;MSNVRPIQEGAVNALLEAEKVAEATKQAIKRKIAQAASVDFQSRSLPAKLRIEPDDPKDVKIGKRKKIHAFKSKMRMEQLEVTQNKHQNAWQQFQTTKGKTKKSGYLSGRKRESIFKSPDDPFGKVGVTGSGKGLTDFQKREKHLHLKGGAAENDDEAP
;
A
#
# COMPACT_ATOMS: atom_id res chain seq x y z
N MET A 1 -2.65 64.43 -24.86
CA MET A 1 -2.55 63.76 -23.55
C MET A 1 -2.35 62.29 -23.81
N SER A 2 -1.14 61.77 -23.56
CA SER A 2 -0.82 60.35 -23.82
C SER A 2 -0.06 59.81 -22.61
N ASN A 3 -0.78 59.47 -21.54
CA ASN A 3 -0.20 58.81 -20.36
C ASN A 3 0.04 57.33 -20.69
N VAL A 4 1.19 57.02 -21.29
CA VAL A 4 1.67 55.64 -21.42
C VAL A 4 2.42 55.28 -20.14
N ARG A 5 1.88 54.36 -19.34
CA ARG A 5 2.57 53.86 -18.14
C ARG A 5 3.74 52.97 -18.60
N PRO A 6 4.97 53.15 -18.07
CA PRO A 6 6.07 52.26 -18.36
C PRO A 6 5.77 50.87 -17.76
N ILE A 7 5.76 49.85 -18.60
CA ILE A 7 5.59 48.46 -18.17
C ILE A 7 6.88 48.07 -17.41
N GLN A 8 6.75 47.86 -16.10
CA GLN A 8 7.85 47.43 -15.24
C GLN A 8 8.31 46.02 -15.61
N GLU A 9 9.43 45.92 -16.33
CA GLU A 9 10.12 44.67 -16.69
C GLU A 9 10.57 43.83 -15.48
N GLY A 10 10.45 44.35 -14.25
CA GLY A 10 10.69 43.60 -13.00
C GLY A 10 9.54 42.69 -12.56
N ALA A 11 8.29 42.94 -13.00
CA ALA A 11 7.12 42.19 -12.53
C ALA A 11 7.04 40.76 -13.12
N VAL A 12 7.56 40.55 -14.33
CA VAL A 12 7.63 39.24 -14.99
C VAL A 12 8.63 38.30 -14.31
N ASN A 13 9.72 38.83 -13.74
CA ASN A 13 10.69 38.03 -12.99
C ASN A 13 10.13 37.57 -11.63
N ALA A 14 9.41 38.44 -10.92
CA ALA A 14 8.81 38.09 -9.62
C ALA A 14 7.74 36.99 -9.73
N LEU A 15 6.93 36.99 -10.79
CA LEU A 15 5.95 35.92 -11.04
C LEU A 15 6.61 34.59 -11.36
N LEU A 16 7.69 34.61 -12.15
CA LEU A 16 8.47 33.43 -12.51
C LEU A 16 9.20 32.84 -11.28
N GLU A 17 9.73 33.69 -10.41
CA GLU A 17 10.32 33.27 -9.14
C GLU A 17 9.27 32.69 -8.17
N ALA A 18 8.09 33.31 -8.08
CA ALA A 18 6.99 32.80 -7.28
C ALA A 18 6.51 31.42 -7.78
N GLU A 19 6.45 31.21 -9.09
CA GLU A 19 6.11 29.92 -9.70
C GLU A 19 7.17 28.85 -9.36
N LYS A 20 8.46 29.18 -9.47
CA LYS A 20 9.56 28.28 -9.07
C LYS A 20 9.47 27.90 -7.59
N VAL A 21 9.16 28.83 -6.70
CA VAL A 21 8.97 28.57 -5.26
C VAL A 21 7.75 27.68 -5.01
N ALA A 22 6.63 27.93 -5.71
CA ALA A 22 5.43 27.10 -5.61
C ALA A 22 5.68 25.66 -6.12
N GLU A 23 6.43 25.50 -7.21
CA GLU A 23 6.83 24.18 -7.69
C GLU A 23 7.79 23.48 -6.72
N ALA A 24 8.77 24.19 -6.17
CA ALA A 24 9.70 23.65 -5.18
C ALA A 24 8.97 23.17 -3.91
N THR A 25 7.99 23.93 -3.40
CA THR A 25 7.20 23.53 -2.24
C THR A 25 6.32 22.33 -2.54
N LYS A 26 5.67 22.28 -3.71
CA LYS A 26 4.91 21.11 -4.17
C LYS A 26 5.79 19.86 -4.28
N GLN A 27 6.99 19.99 -4.84
CA GLN A 27 7.95 18.88 -4.92
C GLN A 27 8.44 18.46 -3.54
N ALA A 28 8.70 19.39 -2.63
CA ALA A 28 9.08 19.11 -1.25
C ALA A 28 7.99 18.33 -0.51
N ILE A 29 6.72 18.73 -0.66
CA ILE A 29 5.57 18.01 -0.10
C ILE A 29 5.48 16.60 -0.70
N LYS A 30 5.62 16.45 -2.01
CA LYS A 30 5.63 15.15 -2.68
C LYS A 30 6.77 14.25 -2.17
N ARG A 31 7.98 14.78 -2.01
CA ARG A 31 9.12 14.06 -1.44
C ARG A 31 8.86 13.67 0.01
N LYS A 32 8.29 14.55 0.83
CA LYS A 32 7.94 14.27 2.23
C LYS A 32 6.88 13.17 2.34
N ILE A 33 5.86 13.19 1.47
CA ILE A 33 4.85 12.14 1.38
C ILE A 33 5.48 10.82 0.92
N ALA A 34 6.34 10.84 -0.10
CA ALA A 34 7.04 9.65 -0.58
C ALA A 34 8.00 9.08 0.49
N GLN A 35 8.71 9.94 1.22
CA GLN A 35 9.54 9.54 2.34
C GLN A 35 8.68 8.91 3.45
N ALA A 36 7.60 9.57 3.89
CA ALA A 36 6.67 9.04 4.88
C ALA A 36 6.03 7.71 4.45
N ALA A 37 5.74 7.54 3.16
CA ALA A 37 5.28 6.28 2.60
C ALA A 37 6.39 5.22 2.56
N SER A 38 7.65 5.59 2.28
CA SER A 38 8.79 4.67 2.27
C SER A 38 9.32 4.32 3.67
N VAL A 39 9.01 5.12 4.69
CA VAL A 39 9.08 4.68 6.10
C VAL A 39 7.89 3.74 6.38
N ASP A 40 7.64 2.82 5.44
CA ASP A 40 6.73 1.71 5.58
C ASP A 40 7.26 0.88 6.73
N PHE A 41 6.61 1.06 7.90
CA PHE A 41 6.58 0.16 9.04
C PHE A 41 7.85 -0.68 9.18
N GLN A 42 9.01 -0.01 9.16
CA GLN A 42 10.29 -0.67 9.38
C GLN A 42 10.13 -1.30 10.75
N SER A 43 10.12 -2.64 10.77
CA SER A 43 9.85 -3.52 11.91
C SER A 43 10.22 -2.82 13.20
N ARG A 44 9.22 -2.14 13.83
CA ARG A 44 9.50 -1.29 14.98
C ARG A 44 9.89 -2.24 16.09
N SER A 45 11.20 -2.45 16.21
CA SER A 45 11.75 -3.44 17.11
C SER A 45 11.27 -3.10 18.51
N LEU A 46 11.14 -4.13 19.35
CA LEU A 46 10.68 -3.94 20.71
C LEU A 46 11.49 -2.82 21.37
N PRO A 47 10.84 -1.83 22.01
CA PRO A 47 11.54 -0.75 22.67
C PRO A 47 12.61 -1.29 23.62
N ALA A 48 13.79 -0.66 23.64
CA ALA A 48 14.92 -1.11 24.45
C ALA A 48 14.54 -1.34 25.93
N LYS A 49 13.67 -0.50 26.48
CA LYS A 49 13.15 -0.59 27.86
C LYS A 49 12.29 -1.85 28.15
N LEU A 50 11.75 -2.49 27.12
CA LEU A 50 10.93 -3.71 27.23
C LEU A 50 11.72 -4.97 26.89
N ARG A 51 13.03 -4.87 26.61
CA ARG A 51 13.88 -6.05 26.44
C ARG A 51 14.04 -6.78 27.77
N ILE A 52 13.98 -8.10 27.69
CA ILE A 52 14.10 -8.98 28.84
C ILE A 52 15.55 -9.42 28.89
N GLU A 53 16.24 -9.08 29.97
CA GLU A 53 17.60 -9.55 30.20
C GLU A 53 17.56 -10.90 30.92
N PRO A 54 18.52 -11.81 30.66
CA PRO A 54 18.58 -13.12 31.30
C PRO A 54 18.79 -13.04 32.82
N ASP A 55 19.30 -11.93 33.36
CA ASP A 55 19.55 -11.73 34.79
C ASP A 55 18.34 -11.14 35.56
N ASP A 56 17.26 -10.73 34.87
CA ASP A 56 16.10 -10.12 35.55
C ASP A 56 15.38 -11.12 36.51
N PRO A 57 14.82 -10.65 37.63
CA PRO A 57 13.94 -11.44 38.50
C PRO A 57 12.72 -12.00 37.74
N LYS A 58 12.23 -13.18 38.13
CA LYS A 58 11.12 -13.86 37.43
C LYS A 58 9.87 -12.98 37.29
N ASP A 59 9.53 -12.20 38.31
CA ASP A 59 8.37 -11.31 38.30
C ASP A 59 8.51 -10.16 37.30
N VAL A 60 9.71 -9.58 37.18
CA VAL A 60 10.02 -8.52 36.20
C VAL A 60 9.96 -9.08 34.78
N LYS A 61 10.46 -10.30 34.56
CA LYS A 61 10.36 -11.00 33.28
C LYS A 61 8.91 -11.22 32.86
N ILE A 62 8.04 -11.66 33.77
CA ILE A 62 6.61 -11.85 33.48
C ILE A 62 5.94 -10.52 33.13
N GLY A 63 6.22 -9.46 33.90
CA GLY A 63 5.70 -8.12 33.63
C GLY A 63 6.13 -7.58 32.25
N LYS A 64 7.42 -7.71 31.92
CA LYS A 64 7.95 -7.33 30.60
C LYS A 64 7.35 -8.17 29.47
N ARG A 65 7.19 -9.48 29.63
CA ARG A 65 6.53 -10.36 28.64
C ARG A 65 5.11 -9.92 28.34
N LYS A 66 4.30 -9.61 29.36
CA LYS A 66 2.93 -9.11 29.17
C LYS A 66 2.92 -7.79 28.36
N LYS A 67 3.81 -6.86 28.69
CA LYS A 67 3.95 -5.58 27.97
C LYS A 67 4.43 -5.78 26.52
N ILE A 68 5.37 -6.68 26.29
CA ILE A 68 5.84 -7.05 24.95
C ILE A 68 4.69 -7.64 24.14
N HIS A 69 3.89 -8.53 24.72
CA HIS A 69 2.74 -9.13 24.04
C HIS A 69 1.70 -8.07 23.66
N ALA A 70 1.35 -7.18 24.59
CA ALA A 70 0.43 -6.07 24.33
C ALA A 70 0.95 -5.15 23.21
N PHE A 71 2.24 -4.80 23.25
CA PHE A 71 2.88 -3.99 22.22
C PHE A 71 2.84 -4.69 20.85
N LYS A 72 3.27 -5.96 20.76
CA LYS A 72 3.22 -6.74 19.51
C LYS A 72 1.80 -6.86 18.96
N SER A 73 0.82 -7.08 19.84
CA SER A 73 -0.59 -7.17 19.44
C SER A 73 -1.08 -5.85 18.84
N LYS A 74 -0.81 -4.72 19.50
CA LYS A 74 -1.16 -3.39 18.99
C LYS A 74 -0.51 -3.11 17.63
N MET A 75 0.78 -3.43 17.48
CA MET A 75 1.50 -3.25 16.23
C MET A 75 0.92 -4.11 15.09
N ARG A 76 0.48 -5.34 15.38
CA ARG A 76 -0.19 -6.20 14.39
C ARG A 76 -1.52 -5.60 13.93
N MET A 77 -2.31 -5.06 14.86
CA MET A 77 -3.59 -4.42 14.54
C MET A 77 -3.41 -3.19 13.65
N GLU A 78 -2.45 -2.33 13.98
CA GLU A 78 -2.11 -1.15 13.18
C GLU A 78 -1.65 -1.55 11.76
N GLN A 79 -0.85 -2.61 11.62
CA GLN A 79 -0.45 -3.11 10.31
C GLN A 79 -1.64 -3.59 9.47
N LEU A 80 -2.60 -4.30 10.10
CA LEU A 80 -3.82 -4.72 9.41
C LEU A 80 -4.68 -3.52 9.00
N GLU A 81 -4.80 -2.51 9.85
CA GLU A 81 -5.53 -1.29 9.53
C GLU A 81 -4.90 -0.53 8.36
N VAL A 82 -3.58 -0.38 8.34
CA VAL A 82 -2.87 0.28 7.25
C VAL A 82 -3.04 -0.49 5.93
N THR A 83 -2.95 -1.82 5.94
CA THR A 83 -3.15 -2.62 4.73
C THR A 83 -4.59 -2.54 4.21
N GLN A 84 -5.58 -2.56 5.11
CA GLN A 84 -6.98 -2.34 4.75
C GLN A 84 -7.21 -0.94 4.18
N ASN A 85 -6.66 0.10 4.82
CA ASN A 85 -6.80 1.49 4.39
C ASN A 85 -6.11 1.71 3.03
N LYS A 86 -4.92 1.13 2.80
CA LYS A 86 -4.26 1.11 1.48
C LYS A 86 -5.16 0.47 0.42
N HIS A 87 -5.80 -0.66 0.73
CA HIS A 87 -6.71 -1.35 -0.19
C HIS A 87 -7.99 -0.52 -0.47
N GLN A 88 -8.60 0.07 0.56
CA GLN A 88 -9.76 0.96 0.42
C GLN A 88 -9.43 2.20 -0.41
N ASN A 89 -8.30 2.86 -0.13
CA ASN A 89 -7.83 4.01 -0.90
C ASN A 89 -7.57 3.63 -2.36
N ALA A 90 -6.91 2.49 -2.62
CA ALA A 90 -6.69 2.00 -3.97
C ALA A 90 -8.02 1.74 -4.71
N TRP A 91 -9.02 1.16 -4.02
CA TRP A 91 -10.34 0.93 -4.58
C TRP A 91 -11.08 2.23 -4.92
N GLN A 92 -11.04 3.22 -4.03
CA GLN A 92 -11.61 4.54 -4.28
C GLN A 92 -10.90 5.26 -5.46
N GLN A 93 -9.57 5.17 -5.54
CA GLN A 93 -8.81 5.69 -6.68
C GLN A 93 -9.21 4.97 -7.98
N PHE A 94 -9.38 3.65 -7.95
CA PHE A 94 -9.85 2.89 -9.11
C PHE A 94 -11.25 3.33 -9.58
N GLN A 95 -12.20 3.50 -8.64
CA GLN A 95 -13.54 4.00 -8.97
C GLN A 95 -13.51 5.41 -9.56
N THR A 96 -12.71 6.32 -8.99
CA THR A 96 -12.65 7.72 -9.44
C THR A 96 -11.77 7.94 -10.68
N THR A 97 -10.81 7.05 -10.95
CA THR A 97 -9.94 7.10 -12.14
C THR A 97 -10.70 6.77 -13.41
N LYS A 98 -11.75 5.94 -13.33
CA LYS A 98 -12.58 5.50 -14.47
C LYS A 98 -13.29 6.66 -15.22
N GLY A 99 -13.27 7.89 -14.70
CA GLY A 99 -13.86 9.08 -15.34
C GLY A 99 -12.91 10.27 -15.57
N LYS A 100 -11.63 10.19 -15.18
CA LYS A 100 -10.67 11.32 -15.28
C LYS A 100 -9.68 11.22 -16.45
N THR A 101 -9.97 10.38 -17.45
CA THR A 101 -9.28 10.38 -18.75
C THR A 101 -9.71 11.60 -19.58
N LYS A 102 -9.27 12.79 -19.19
CA LYS A 102 -9.10 13.96 -20.09
C LYS A 102 -7.76 14.65 -19.84
N LYS A 103 -6.72 13.91 -19.45
CA LYS A 103 -5.34 14.42 -19.56
C LYS A 103 -4.74 13.84 -20.82
N SER A 104 -4.69 14.68 -21.86
CA SER A 104 -4.05 14.39 -23.14
C SER A 104 -2.60 13.95 -22.90
N GLY A 105 -2.26 12.72 -23.34
CA GLY A 105 -0.91 12.19 -23.28
C GLY A 105 -0.87 10.68 -23.08
N TYR A 106 -0.25 9.98 -24.05
CA TYR A 106 0.03 8.53 -24.10
C TYR A 106 -1.13 7.53 -24.37
N LEU A 107 -2.40 7.92 -24.26
CA LEU A 107 -3.54 7.09 -24.69
C LEU A 107 -4.41 7.75 -25.79
N SER A 108 -3.82 8.70 -26.53
CA SER A 108 -4.45 9.35 -27.70
C SER A 108 -4.05 8.68 -29.03
N GLY A 109 -3.35 7.54 -28.97
CA GLY A 109 -3.07 6.72 -30.15
C GLY A 109 -4.29 5.86 -30.47
N ARG A 110 -4.99 6.22 -31.56
CA ARG A 110 -5.94 5.42 -32.37
C ARG A 110 -6.88 4.50 -31.58
N LYS A 111 -8.17 4.81 -31.62
CA LYS A 111 -9.30 4.00 -31.10
C LYS A 111 -9.08 2.52 -31.44
N ARG A 112 -8.51 1.73 -30.51
CA ARG A 112 -8.47 0.27 -30.65
C ARG A 112 -9.93 -0.16 -30.64
N GLU A 113 -10.35 -0.84 -31.69
CA GLU A 113 -11.71 -1.33 -31.84
C GLU A 113 -12.13 -2.12 -30.58
N SER A 114 -13.44 -2.11 -30.28
CA SER A 114 -13.96 -2.75 -29.06
C SER A 114 -13.46 -4.19 -28.98
N ILE A 115 -13.04 -4.65 -27.80
CA ILE A 115 -12.68 -6.06 -27.56
C ILE A 115 -13.87 -7.02 -27.76
N PHE A 116 -15.08 -6.47 -27.91
CA PHE A 116 -16.30 -7.18 -28.26
C PHE A 116 -16.79 -6.86 -29.68
N LYS A 117 -16.01 -6.10 -30.47
CA LYS A 117 -16.33 -5.85 -31.88
C LYS A 117 -16.16 -7.18 -32.61
N SER A 118 -17.23 -7.65 -33.25
CA SER A 118 -17.17 -8.83 -34.11
C SER A 118 -16.14 -8.58 -35.21
N PRO A 119 -15.20 -9.50 -35.44
CA PRO A 119 -14.31 -9.45 -36.59
C PRO A 119 -15.11 -9.44 -37.90
N ASP A 120 -14.62 -8.74 -38.91
CA ASP A 120 -15.27 -8.68 -40.24
C ASP A 120 -15.04 -9.98 -41.06
N ASP A 121 -14.22 -10.91 -40.56
CA ASP A 121 -13.96 -12.23 -41.14
C ASP A 121 -14.86 -13.29 -40.46
N PRO A 122 -15.69 -14.06 -41.20
CA PRO A 122 -16.51 -15.15 -40.67
C PRO A 122 -15.75 -16.24 -39.91
N PHE A 123 -14.44 -16.36 -40.13
CA PHE A 123 -13.55 -17.28 -39.41
C PHE A 123 -12.69 -16.60 -38.33
N GLY A 124 -12.93 -15.32 -38.06
CA GLY A 124 -12.17 -14.51 -37.12
C GLY A 124 -12.27 -15.05 -35.69
N LYS A 125 -11.14 -15.53 -35.14
CA LYS A 125 -11.08 -16.07 -33.79
C LYS A 125 -11.24 -14.96 -32.74
N VAL A 126 -12.43 -14.86 -32.15
CA VAL A 126 -12.68 -14.00 -30.98
C VAL A 126 -11.97 -14.60 -29.76
N GLY A 127 -11.13 -13.81 -29.12
CA GLY A 127 -10.43 -14.21 -27.90
C GLY A 127 -10.39 -13.07 -26.91
N VAL A 128 -10.61 -13.38 -25.62
CA VAL A 128 -10.27 -12.47 -24.54
C VAL A 128 -8.75 -12.32 -24.55
N THR A 129 -8.24 -11.18 -25.03
CA THR A 129 -6.82 -10.86 -24.90
C THR A 129 -6.45 -10.91 -23.42
N GLY A 130 -5.62 -11.87 -23.02
CA GLY A 130 -5.18 -12.06 -21.63
C GLY A 130 -5.68 -13.33 -20.92
N SER A 131 -6.44 -14.21 -21.57
CA SER A 131 -7.00 -15.44 -20.99
C SER A 131 -5.99 -16.49 -20.46
N GLY A 132 -4.69 -16.16 -20.40
CA GLY A 132 -3.62 -17.05 -19.92
C GLY A 132 -2.65 -16.42 -18.92
N LYS A 133 -2.80 -15.14 -18.55
CA LYS A 133 -1.95 -14.53 -17.52
C LYS A 133 -2.67 -14.60 -16.18
N GLY A 134 -2.48 -15.70 -15.47
CA GLY A 134 -2.96 -15.87 -14.09
C GLY A 134 -2.49 -14.69 -13.24
N LEU A 135 -3.42 -13.87 -12.79
CA LEU A 135 -3.13 -12.84 -11.81
C LEU A 135 -2.99 -13.56 -10.47
N THR A 136 -1.75 -13.73 -10.05
CA THR A 136 -1.27 -14.26 -8.76
C THR A 136 -1.45 -15.76 -8.50
N ASP A 137 -0.35 -16.43 -8.17
CA ASP A 137 -0.39 -17.76 -7.56
C ASP A 137 -0.92 -17.61 -6.13
N PHE A 138 -2.18 -17.97 -5.93
CA PHE A 138 -2.73 -18.09 -4.59
C PHE A 138 -2.03 -19.26 -3.88
N GLN A 139 -1.30 -18.99 -2.80
CA GLN A 139 -0.86 -20.05 -1.89
C GLN A 139 -2.10 -20.83 -1.44
N LYS A 140 -2.13 -22.12 -1.78
CA LYS A 140 -3.23 -23.04 -1.48
C LYS A 140 -3.48 -23.00 0.02
N ARG A 141 -4.67 -22.55 0.45
CA ARG A 141 -5.04 -22.48 1.88
C ARG A 141 -4.95 -23.89 2.47
N GLU A 142 -4.05 -24.08 3.43
CA GLU A 142 -3.95 -25.32 4.19
C GLU A 142 -5.23 -25.51 5.03
N LYS A 143 -5.75 -26.75 5.04
CA LYS A 143 -6.93 -27.12 5.83
C LYS A 143 -6.50 -27.23 7.29
N HIS A 144 -7.20 -26.53 8.19
CA HIS A 144 -6.96 -26.63 9.63
C HIS A 144 -7.33 -28.04 10.12
N LEU A 145 -6.33 -28.81 10.56
CA LEU A 145 -6.54 -30.15 11.11
C LEU A 145 -6.98 -30.03 12.57
N HIS A 146 -8.20 -30.46 12.88
CA HIS A 146 -8.64 -30.62 14.27
C HIS A 146 -8.00 -31.90 14.80
N LEU A 147 -6.89 -31.78 15.51
CA LEU A 147 -6.38 -32.85 16.36
C LEU A 147 -7.38 -33.03 17.52
N LYS A 148 -8.36 -33.91 17.32
CA LYS A 148 -9.20 -34.45 18.37
C LYS A 148 -8.30 -35.27 19.30
N GLY A 149 -7.96 -34.65 20.44
CA GLY A 149 -7.64 -35.25 21.73
C GLY A 149 -6.86 -36.56 21.74
N GLY A 150 -5.59 -36.47 22.16
CA GLY A 150 -4.87 -37.61 22.70
C GLY A 150 -5.53 -38.11 23.98
N ALA A 151 -5.97 -39.37 23.95
CA ALA A 151 -6.09 -40.22 25.11
C ALA A 151 -5.14 -41.39 24.86
N ALA A 152 -3.90 -41.25 25.31
CA ALA A 152 -2.99 -42.37 25.47
C ALA A 152 -3.28 -42.93 26.87
N GLU A 153 -4.18 -43.91 26.92
CA GLU A 153 -4.27 -44.86 28.03
C GLU A 153 -2.89 -45.52 28.15
N ASN A 154 -2.20 -45.27 29.28
CA ASN A 154 -1.01 -46.01 29.67
C ASN A 154 -1.51 -47.11 30.60
N ASP A 155 -1.79 -48.30 30.04
CA ASP A 155 -1.94 -49.52 30.82
C ASP A 155 -0.54 -50.12 31.02
N ASP A 156 0.05 -49.90 32.20
CA ASP A 156 1.22 -50.62 32.70
C ASP A 156 0.88 -51.17 34.09
N GLU A 157 0.21 -52.32 34.09
CA GLU A 157 0.00 -53.19 35.26
C GLU A 157 1.26 -54.04 35.43
N ALA A 158 2.00 -53.81 36.53
CA ALA A 158 3.17 -54.61 36.91
C ALA A 158 2.77 -55.76 37.85
N PRO A 159 3.39 -56.94 37.75
CA PRO A 159 3.28 -58.00 38.77
C PRO A 159 4.13 -57.71 40.02
#